data_AF-A0A920N4N9-F1
#
_entry.id   AF-A0A920N4N9-F1
#
_cell.length_a   1.000
_cell.length_b   1.000
_cell.length_c   1.000
_cell.angle_alpha   90.00
_cell.angle_beta   90.00
_cell.angle_gamma   90.00
#
_symmetry.space_group_name_H-M   'P 1'
#
loop_
_entity.id
_entity.type
_entity.pdbx_description
1 polymer ?
#
loop_
_entity_poly.entity_id
_entity_poly.type
_entity_poly.pdbx_seq_one_letter_code
_entity_poly.pdbx_strand_id
1 'polypeptide(L)'
;MQFGPGLQPLLPYRDDLCVLEGLFNAQSVANPSAHLGRMPNLLSGAWVSLDQNDLRVGRTMDQVLAQRVGKHTALPSLVLGIEPTELRLEDGLSMLYGSCISWSSPTRPTTKEIYPSRAFDAIVGNRRQAGLDRTILDQVLADASPFAPSWRPAIASNWMSTWSRFATLSGGSTVLRRKNAWRAGGRRWRRRICPARPTRFPRTCQTICV
;
A
#
# COMPACT_ATOMS: atom_id res chain seq x y z
N MET A 1 27.58 -4.08 -25.52
CA MET A 1 26.25 -3.42 -25.59
C MET A 1 26.45 -2.00 -26.11
N GLN A 2 25.70 -1.57 -27.11
CA GLN A 2 25.79 -0.21 -27.66
C GLN A 2 24.52 0.55 -27.31
N PHE A 3 24.66 1.69 -26.64
CA PHE A 3 23.52 2.53 -26.25
C PHE A 3 23.23 3.60 -27.30
N GLY A 4 21.94 3.83 -27.55
CA GLY A 4 21.47 4.99 -28.30
C GLY A 4 21.59 6.29 -27.51
N PRO A 5 21.32 7.46 -28.13
CA PRO A 5 21.55 8.77 -27.51
C PRO A 5 20.82 8.95 -26.16
N GLY A 6 19.61 8.41 -26.03
CA GLY A 6 18.81 8.52 -24.80
C GLY A 6 19.36 7.69 -23.62
N LEU A 7 20.19 6.69 -23.88
CA LEU A 7 20.79 5.83 -22.85
C LEU A 7 22.28 6.14 -22.62
N GLN A 8 22.80 7.19 -23.24
CA GLN A 8 24.20 7.60 -23.10
C GLN A 8 24.63 7.84 -21.63
N PRO A 9 23.79 8.41 -20.74
CA PRO A 9 24.14 8.55 -19.32
C PRO A 9 24.40 7.23 -18.58
N LEU A 10 23.96 6.09 -19.12
CA LEU A 10 24.16 4.77 -18.52
C LEU A 10 25.46 4.08 -18.96
N LEU A 11 26.22 4.65 -19.89
CA LEU A 11 27.49 4.08 -20.39
C LEU A 11 28.50 3.70 -19.29
N PRO A 12 28.66 4.46 -18.19
CA PRO A 12 29.57 4.07 -17.11
C PRO A 12 29.19 2.75 -16.42
N TYR A 13 27.91 2.36 -16.47
CA TYR A 13 27.36 1.16 -15.83
C TYR A 13 27.07 0.03 -16.82
N ARG A 14 27.56 0.13 -18.07
CA ARG A 14 27.25 -0.84 -19.13
C ARG A 14 27.54 -2.30 -18.75
N ASP A 15 28.56 -2.51 -17.92
CA ASP A 15 29.04 -3.85 -17.52
C ASP A 15 28.19 -4.40 -16.34
N ASP A 16 27.39 -3.54 -15.69
CA ASP A 16 26.43 -3.88 -14.63
C ASP A 16 24.99 -4.05 -15.17
N LEU A 17 24.78 -3.81 -16.47
CA LEU A 17 23.44 -3.84 -17.10
C LEU A 17 23.17 -5.19 -17.75
N CYS A 18 22.01 -5.77 -17.41
CA CYS A 18 21.44 -6.94 -18.07
C CYS A 18 20.27 -6.49 -18.96
N VAL A 19 20.39 -6.68 -20.27
CA VAL A 19 19.31 -6.42 -21.22
C VAL A 19 18.66 -7.74 -21.61
N LEU A 20 17.35 -7.83 -21.41
CA LEU A 20 16.55 -8.97 -21.82
C LEU A 20 15.97 -8.70 -23.20
N GLU A 21 16.41 -9.47 -24.19
CA GLU A 21 15.90 -9.43 -25.56
C GLU A 21 14.81 -10.50 -25.77
N GLY A 22 14.05 -10.39 -26.86
CA GLY A 22 13.05 -11.40 -27.22
C GLY A 22 11.76 -11.37 -26.39
N LEU A 23 11.48 -10.27 -25.68
CA LEU A 23 10.23 -10.08 -24.91
C LEU A 23 9.00 -9.76 -25.78
N PHE A 24 9.07 -10.01 -27.09
CA PHE A 24 7.94 -9.80 -27.99
C PHE A 24 6.82 -10.80 -27.68
N ASN A 25 5.61 -10.28 -27.47
CA ASN A 25 4.43 -11.08 -27.22
C ASN A 25 3.42 -10.92 -28.37
N ALA A 26 3.38 -11.92 -29.26
CA ALA A 26 2.47 -11.95 -30.40
C ALA A 26 0.99 -11.94 -29.99
N GLN A 27 0.64 -12.59 -28.86
CA GLN A 27 -0.74 -12.68 -28.36
C GLN A 27 -1.26 -11.29 -27.95
N SER A 28 -0.40 -10.49 -27.31
CA SER A 28 -0.71 -9.11 -26.89
C SER A 28 -0.91 -8.17 -28.09
N VAL A 29 -0.12 -8.35 -29.15
CA VAL A 29 -0.22 -7.53 -30.38
C VAL A 29 -1.46 -7.91 -31.19
N ALA A 30 -1.78 -9.20 -31.28
CA ALA A 30 -2.95 -9.69 -32.00
C ALA A 30 -4.28 -9.40 -31.27
N ASN A 31 -4.25 -9.09 -29.97
CA ASN A 31 -5.45 -8.78 -29.21
C ASN A 31 -5.98 -7.37 -29.57
N PRO A 32 -7.29 -7.23 -29.89
CA PRO A 32 -7.87 -5.94 -30.27
C PRO A 32 -7.95 -4.93 -29.10
N SER A 33 -7.96 -5.40 -27.84
CA SER A 33 -8.00 -4.52 -26.67
C SER A 33 -6.60 -4.06 -26.28
N ALA A 34 -6.30 -2.80 -26.54
CA ALA A 34 -4.99 -2.20 -26.26
C ALA A 34 -4.68 -2.11 -24.75
N HIS A 35 -5.71 -1.98 -23.91
CA HIS A 35 -5.56 -1.87 -22.45
C HIS A 35 -5.71 -3.24 -21.79
N LEU A 36 -6.91 -3.81 -21.85
CA LEU A 36 -7.28 -5.02 -21.11
C LEU A 36 -6.65 -6.29 -21.72
N GLY A 37 -6.43 -6.30 -23.03
CA GLY A 37 -5.75 -7.41 -23.72
C GLY A 37 -4.23 -7.46 -23.46
N ARG A 38 -3.62 -6.34 -23.08
CA ARG A 38 -2.15 -6.22 -22.94
C ARG A 38 -1.69 -6.23 -21.50
N MET A 39 -2.48 -5.67 -20.58
CA MET A 39 -2.13 -5.56 -19.17
C MET A 39 -1.79 -6.89 -18.48
N PRO A 40 -2.65 -7.91 -18.47
CA PRO A 40 -2.32 -9.19 -17.84
C PRO A 40 -1.31 -10.00 -18.66
N ASN A 41 -1.17 -9.69 -19.96
CA ASN A 41 -0.24 -10.31 -20.87
C ASN A 41 1.22 -10.00 -20.53
N LEU A 42 1.49 -8.91 -19.80
CA LEU A 42 2.83 -8.53 -19.34
C LEU A 42 3.53 -9.68 -18.58
N LEU A 43 2.80 -10.37 -17.70
CA LEU A 43 3.35 -11.47 -16.90
C LEU A 43 2.84 -12.85 -17.31
N SER A 44 1.75 -12.92 -18.09
CA SER A 44 1.15 -14.19 -18.50
C SER A 44 1.68 -14.71 -19.84
N GLY A 45 1.92 -13.81 -20.80
CA GLY A 45 2.31 -14.21 -22.17
C GLY A 45 1.23 -14.94 -22.97
N ALA A 46 0.03 -15.12 -22.41
CA ALA A 46 -1.02 -15.96 -22.95
C ALA A 46 -2.25 -15.15 -23.43
N TRP A 47 -3.06 -15.75 -24.29
CA TRP A 47 -4.21 -15.09 -24.90
C TRP A 47 -5.24 -14.63 -23.85
N VAL A 48 -5.60 -13.35 -23.88
CA VAL A 48 -6.71 -12.80 -23.08
C VAL A 48 -8.01 -13.09 -23.81
N SER A 49 -8.89 -13.85 -23.18
CA SER A 49 -10.20 -14.17 -23.72
C SER A 49 -11.02 -12.90 -23.94
N LEU A 50 -11.68 -12.83 -25.10
CA LEU A 50 -12.60 -11.76 -25.48
C LEU A 50 -14.05 -12.06 -25.09
N ASP A 51 -14.32 -13.27 -24.59
CA ASP A 51 -15.65 -13.66 -24.16
C ASP A 51 -15.92 -13.17 -22.72
N GLN A 52 -17.05 -12.48 -22.54
CA GLN A 52 -17.53 -11.97 -21.25
C GLN A 52 -17.79 -13.09 -20.24
N ASN A 53 -18.13 -14.28 -20.72
CA ASN A 53 -18.43 -15.43 -19.88
C ASN A 53 -17.19 -16.30 -19.59
N ASP A 54 -16.06 -16.02 -20.23
CA ASP A 54 -14.82 -16.77 -20.07
C ASP A 54 -13.69 -15.87 -19.60
N LEU A 55 -13.55 -15.73 -18.28
CA LEU A 55 -12.43 -15.03 -17.68
C LEU A 55 -11.17 -15.91 -17.72
N ARG A 56 -10.35 -15.75 -18.78
CA ARG A 56 -9.14 -16.53 -19.00
C ARG A 56 -8.02 -15.69 -19.62
N VAL A 57 -6.82 -15.82 -19.05
CA VAL A 57 -5.57 -15.33 -19.67
C VAL A 57 -4.47 -16.38 -19.57
N GLY A 58 -4.14 -16.83 -18.37
CA GLY A 58 -3.02 -17.74 -18.10
C GLY A 58 -2.46 -17.52 -16.71
N ARG A 59 -1.70 -18.49 -16.18
CA ARG A 59 -0.97 -18.30 -14.92
C ARG A 59 0.25 -17.44 -15.21
N THR A 60 0.47 -16.43 -14.39
CA THR A 60 1.56 -15.47 -14.59
C THR A 60 2.89 -15.98 -14.05
N MET A 61 3.99 -15.51 -14.64
CA MET A 61 5.35 -15.93 -14.33
C MET A 61 5.73 -15.68 -12.87
N ASP A 62 5.28 -14.57 -12.27
CA ASP A 62 5.49 -14.28 -10.84
C ASP A 62 4.87 -15.36 -9.94
N GLN A 63 3.71 -15.90 -10.31
CA GLN A 63 3.04 -16.96 -9.56
C GLN A 63 3.69 -18.33 -9.79
N VAL A 64 4.23 -18.58 -10.99
CA VAL A 64 5.07 -19.77 -11.26
C VAL A 64 6.33 -19.72 -10.41
N LEU A 65 7.01 -18.57 -10.35
CA LEU A 65 8.20 -18.36 -9.51
C LEU A 65 7.86 -18.54 -8.03
N ALA A 66 6.78 -17.94 -7.55
CA ALA A 66 6.31 -18.07 -6.16
C ALA A 66 6.12 -19.55 -5.75
N GLN A 67 5.62 -20.41 -6.65
CA GLN A 67 5.48 -21.84 -6.37
C GLN A 67 6.83 -22.56 -6.22
N ARG A 68 7.85 -22.09 -6.92
CA ARG A 68 9.18 -22.73 -6.91
C ARG A 68 10.06 -22.26 -5.77
N VAL A 69 10.13 -20.94 -5.55
CA VAL A 69 11.05 -20.34 -4.56
C VAL A 69 10.36 -19.90 -3.27
N GLY A 70 9.04 -19.79 -3.25
CA GLY A 70 8.30 -19.25 -2.10
C GLY A 70 8.38 -20.09 -0.83
N LYS A 71 8.92 -21.32 -0.89
CA LYS A 71 9.24 -22.12 0.30
C LYS A 71 10.44 -21.58 1.09
N HIS A 72 11.27 -20.75 0.45
CA HIS A 72 12.45 -20.12 1.05
C HIS A 72 12.15 -18.71 1.58
N THR A 73 10.92 -18.24 1.46
CA THR A 73 10.49 -16.91 1.92
C THR A 73 9.38 -17.05 2.96
N ALA A 74 9.31 -16.10 3.91
CA ALA A 74 8.19 -16.05 4.87
C ALA A 74 6.83 -15.78 4.18
N LEU A 75 6.91 -15.13 3.02
CA LEU A 75 5.81 -14.74 2.15
C LEU A 75 6.04 -15.33 0.77
N PRO A 76 5.30 -16.38 0.35
CA PRO A 76 5.53 -17.01 -0.95
C PRO A 76 5.26 -16.07 -2.14
N SER A 77 4.29 -15.16 -1.99
CA SER A 77 3.93 -14.13 -2.97
C SER A 77 3.27 -12.96 -2.25
N LEU A 78 3.67 -11.74 -2.60
CA LEU A 78 3.03 -10.50 -2.16
C LEU A 78 2.76 -9.64 -3.39
N VAL A 79 1.50 -9.54 -3.80
CA VAL A 79 1.07 -8.69 -4.90
C VAL A 79 0.54 -7.39 -4.30
N LEU A 80 1.04 -6.25 -4.78
CA LEU A 80 0.66 -4.93 -4.31
C LEU A 80 -0.09 -4.17 -5.40
N GLY A 81 -0.96 -3.26 -4.99
CA GLY A 81 -1.65 -2.35 -5.89
C GLY A 81 -1.96 -1.02 -5.22
N ILE A 82 -2.36 -0.04 -6.02
CA ILE A 82 -2.78 1.29 -5.54
C ILE A 82 -4.27 1.54 -5.73
N GLU A 83 -4.92 0.75 -6.59
CA GLU A 83 -6.34 0.86 -6.92
C GLU A 83 -7.08 -0.42 -6.52
N PRO A 84 -8.33 -0.32 -6.04
CA PRO A 84 -9.15 -1.50 -5.78
C PRO A 84 -9.36 -2.32 -7.06
N THR A 85 -9.67 -3.61 -6.92
CA THR A 85 -10.00 -4.43 -8.09
C THR A 85 -11.40 -4.10 -8.56
N GLU A 86 -11.53 -3.75 -9.84
CA GLU A 86 -12.81 -3.42 -10.44
C GLU A 86 -13.47 -4.65 -11.07
N LEU A 87 -14.78 -4.77 -10.86
CA LEU A 87 -15.60 -5.90 -11.35
C LEU A 87 -16.57 -5.48 -12.47
N ARG A 88 -16.38 -4.31 -13.06
CA ARG A 88 -17.19 -3.83 -14.18
C ARG A 88 -16.75 -4.45 -15.51
N LEU A 89 -17.57 -4.25 -16.53
CA LEU A 89 -17.18 -4.50 -17.92
C LEU A 89 -16.75 -3.18 -18.58
N GLU A 90 -15.74 -3.25 -19.43
CA GLU A 90 -15.26 -2.17 -20.27
C GLU A 90 -15.00 -2.72 -21.67
N ASP A 91 -15.68 -2.16 -22.67
CA ASP A 91 -15.68 -2.63 -24.07
C ASP A 91 -15.97 -4.13 -24.23
N GLY A 92 -16.84 -4.66 -23.35
CA GLY A 92 -17.21 -6.07 -23.35
C GLY A 92 -16.14 -7.00 -22.78
N LEU A 93 -15.11 -6.48 -22.13
CA LEU A 93 -14.10 -7.24 -21.39
C LEU A 93 -14.22 -6.98 -19.89
N SER A 94 -13.83 -7.96 -19.08
CA SER A 94 -13.80 -7.76 -17.63
C SER A 94 -12.67 -6.83 -17.22
N MET A 95 -13.00 -5.84 -16.38
CA MET A 95 -12.00 -4.98 -15.75
C MET A 95 -11.06 -5.72 -14.81
N LEU A 96 -11.31 -7.00 -14.52
CA LEU A 96 -10.34 -7.87 -13.87
C LEU A 96 -9.03 -7.97 -14.66
N TYR A 97 -9.09 -7.93 -15.99
CA TYR A 97 -7.88 -7.93 -16.83
C TYR A 97 -7.06 -6.63 -16.67
N GLY A 98 -7.71 -5.48 -16.51
CA GLY A 98 -7.03 -4.21 -16.26
C GLY A 98 -6.60 -4.02 -14.81
N SER A 99 -7.35 -4.58 -13.86
CA SER A 99 -7.15 -4.39 -12.42
C SER A 99 -6.12 -5.33 -11.81
N CYS A 100 -5.76 -6.42 -12.51
CA CYS A 100 -4.91 -7.49 -11.99
C CYS A 100 -3.90 -7.95 -13.05
N ILE A 101 -2.62 -7.68 -12.79
CA ILE A 101 -1.50 -8.13 -13.63
C ILE A 101 -1.06 -9.56 -13.25
N SER A 102 -1.27 -9.97 -11.98
CA SER A 102 -0.88 -11.29 -11.46
C SER A 102 -2.06 -12.26 -11.41
N TRP A 103 -1.83 -13.51 -11.84
CA TRP A 103 -2.84 -14.57 -11.97
C TRP A 103 -2.33 -15.90 -11.44
N SER A 104 -2.94 -16.35 -10.34
CA SER A 104 -2.58 -17.61 -9.64
C SER A 104 -2.99 -18.88 -10.41
N SER A 105 -3.96 -18.77 -11.31
CA SER A 105 -4.36 -19.81 -12.27
C SER A 105 -4.85 -19.14 -13.56
N PRO A 106 -5.05 -19.90 -14.65
CA PRO A 106 -5.52 -19.33 -15.92
C PRO A 106 -6.81 -18.52 -15.84
N THR A 107 -7.64 -18.76 -14.82
CA THR A 107 -8.96 -18.14 -14.65
C THR A 107 -9.10 -17.39 -13.32
N ARG A 108 -8.04 -17.33 -12.50
CA ARG A 108 -8.12 -16.75 -11.15
C ARG A 108 -7.05 -15.68 -10.91
N PRO A 109 -7.43 -14.39 -10.87
CA PRO A 109 -6.50 -13.31 -10.55
C PRO A 109 -5.99 -13.47 -9.12
N THR A 110 -4.74 -13.05 -8.89
CA THR A 110 -4.15 -13.00 -7.56
C THR A 110 -4.64 -11.76 -6.83
N THR A 111 -5.07 -11.93 -5.58
CA THR A 111 -5.47 -10.81 -4.73
C THR A 111 -4.27 -9.90 -4.46
N LYS A 112 -4.47 -8.60 -4.67
CA LYS A 112 -3.47 -7.57 -4.37
C LYS A 112 -3.81 -6.85 -3.07
N GLU A 113 -2.79 -6.56 -2.27
CA GLU A 113 -2.93 -5.70 -1.09
C GLU A 113 -2.77 -4.24 -1.52
N ILE A 114 -3.71 -3.39 -1.08
CA ILE A 114 -3.74 -1.96 -1.43
C ILE A 114 -3.47 -1.07 -0.22
N TYR A 115 -3.52 -1.62 1.00
CA TYR A 115 -3.26 -0.91 2.23
C TYR A 115 -1.80 -1.12 2.66
N PRO A 116 -0.96 -0.07 2.68
CA PRO A 116 0.45 -0.20 3.05
C PRO A 116 0.68 -0.77 4.45
N SER A 117 -0.21 -0.44 5.40
CA SER A 117 -0.15 -0.98 6.77
C SER A 117 -0.30 -2.50 6.79
N ARG A 118 -1.24 -3.05 6.02
CA ARG A 118 -1.45 -4.49 5.89
C ARG A 118 -0.31 -5.18 5.15
N ALA A 119 0.26 -4.54 4.13
CA ALA A 119 1.45 -5.05 3.46
C ALA A 119 2.64 -5.12 4.42
N PHE A 120 2.85 -4.08 5.24
CA PHE A 120 3.88 -4.06 6.27
C PHE A 120 3.65 -5.15 7.33
N ASP A 121 2.43 -5.28 7.82
CA ASP A 121 2.04 -6.35 8.76
C ASP A 121 2.24 -7.74 8.14
N ALA A 122 2.03 -7.91 6.83
CA ALA A 122 2.27 -9.19 6.16
C ALA A 122 3.75 -9.57 6.09
N ILE A 123 4.65 -8.57 5.96
CA ILE A 123 6.11 -8.72 5.85
C ILE A 123 6.77 -8.88 7.23
N VAL A 124 6.38 -8.04 8.18
CA VAL A 124 7.03 -7.90 9.49
C VAL A 124 6.23 -8.57 10.61
N GLY A 125 4.91 -8.66 10.45
CA GLY A 125 4.02 -9.15 11.49
C GLY A 125 4.17 -10.65 11.77
N ASN A 126 4.12 -11.00 13.05
CA ASN A 126 4.14 -12.39 13.48
C ASN A 126 2.80 -13.07 13.15
N ARG A 127 2.69 -13.70 11.97
CA ARG A 127 1.49 -14.43 11.51
C ARG A 127 0.98 -15.48 12.51
N ARG A 128 1.84 -15.97 13.40
CA ARG A 128 1.47 -16.98 14.40
C ARG A 128 0.69 -16.42 15.59
N GLN A 129 0.67 -15.09 15.80
CA GLN A 129 0.13 -14.47 17.02
C GLN A 129 -0.80 -13.29 16.77
N ALA A 130 -0.86 -12.75 15.56
CA ALA A 130 -1.70 -11.60 15.22
C ALA A 130 -3.06 -12.05 14.66
N GLY A 131 -4.16 -11.77 15.35
CA GLY A 131 -5.47 -11.76 14.70
C GLY A 131 -5.49 -10.73 13.56
N LEU A 132 -6.30 -10.96 12.52
CA LEU A 132 -6.35 -10.15 11.28
C LEU A 132 -6.64 -8.65 11.52
N ASP A 133 -7.11 -8.28 12.73
CA ASP A 133 -7.50 -6.92 13.10
C ASP A 133 -6.46 -6.18 13.97
N ARG A 134 -5.28 -6.75 14.22
CA ARG A 134 -4.23 -6.10 15.03
C ARG A 134 -3.01 -5.75 14.21
N THR A 135 -2.63 -4.48 14.22
CA THR A 135 -1.42 -4.01 13.54
C THR A 135 -0.16 -4.37 14.33
N ILE A 136 0.99 -4.40 13.68
CA ILE A 136 2.28 -4.54 14.37
C ILE A 136 2.56 -3.39 15.34
N LEU A 137 2.05 -2.19 15.07
CA LEU A 137 2.20 -1.06 15.99
C LEU A 137 1.43 -1.31 17.30
N ASP A 138 0.28 -1.98 17.24
CA ASP A 138 -0.45 -2.38 18.45
C ASP A 138 0.32 -3.45 19.25
N GLN A 139 1.10 -4.30 18.58
CA GLN A 139 1.95 -5.29 19.24
C GLN A 139 3.17 -4.63 19.88
N VAL A 140 3.87 -3.76 19.14
CA VAL A 140 5.01 -2.99 19.65
C VAL A 140 4.57 -2.11 20.82
N LEU A 141 3.40 -1.47 20.74
CA LEU A 141 2.86 -0.67 21.83
C LEU A 141 2.54 -1.51 23.06
N ALA A 142 1.95 -2.70 22.88
CA ALA A 142 1.69 -3.63 23.98
C ALA A 142 2.98 -4.13 24.63
N ASP A 143 4.00 -4.46 23.83
CA ASP A 143 5.32 -4.91 24.29
C ASP A 143 6.13 -3.79 24.97
N ALA A 144 6.00 -2.56 24.50
CA ALA A 144 6.66 -1.39 25.10
C ALA A 144 5.95 -0.86 26.36
N SER A 145 4.66 -1.17 26.55
CA SER A 145 3.85 -0.64 27.67
C SER A 145 4.41 -0.97 29.07
N PRO A 146 4.94 -2.18 29.35
CA PRO A 146 5.62 -2.50 30.61
C PRO A 146 6.88 -1.66 30.88
N PHE A 147 7.56 -1.18 29.84
CA PHE A 147 8.80 -0.38 29.93
C PHE A 147 8.53 1.14 29.98
N ALA A 148 7.26 1.55 29.95
CA ALA A 148 6.85 2.95 29.97
C ALA A 148 7.08 3.78 31.26
N PRO A 149 7.59 3.29 32.43
CA PRO A 149 7.63 4.10 33.65
C PRO A 149 9.00 4.66 34.09
N SER A 150 9.93 5.04 33.20
CA SER A 150 11.15 5.78 33.62
C SER A 150 11.47 7.07 32.86
N TRP A 151 11.03 7.23 31.61
CA TRP A 151 11.38 8.41 30.79
C TRP A 151 10.35 9.54 30.81
N ARG A 152 9.13 9.27 31.30
CA ARG A 152 8.02 10.24 31.34
C ARG A 152 8.23 11.43 32.30
N PRO A 153 8.90 11.30 33.47
CA PRO A 153 9.15 12.46 34.33
C PRO A 153 10.21 13.42 33.74
N ALA A 154 11.18 12.90 32.99
CA ALA A 154 12.34 13.68 32.54
C ALA A 154 12.04 14.62 31.36
N ILE A 155 11.17 14.21 30.43
CA ILE A 155 10.80 15.06 29.28
C ILE A 155 9.80 16.14 29.71
N ALA A 156 8.86 15.82 30.62
CA ALA A 156 7.87 16.78 31.10
C ALA A 156 8.48 17.88 31.99
N SER A 157 9.46 17.55 32.85
CA SER A 157 10.14 18.54 33.69
C SER A 157 11.07 19.46 32.89
N ASN A 158 11.73 18.92 31.86
CA ASN A 158 12.64 19.72 31.02
C ASN A 158 11.87 20.62 30.05
N TRP A 159 10.77 20.16 29.46
CA TRP A 159 9.93 21.01 28.61
C TRP A 159 9.22 22.12 29.38
N MET A 160 8.65 21.84 30.57
CA MET A 160 7.97 22.88 31.37
C MET A 160 8.94 23.92 31.92
N SER A 161 10.14 23.52 32.36
CA SER A 161 11.15 24.47 32.85
C SER A 161 11.73 25.35 31.73
N THR A 162 11.87 24.80 30.52
CA THR A 162 12.32 25.54 29.33
C THR A 162 11.24 26.53 28.84
N TRP A 163 9.97 26.13 28.85
CA TRP A 163 8.84 27.03 28.54
C TRP A 163 8.61 28.11 29.59
N SER A 164 8.76 27.82 30.89
CA SER A 164 8.69 28.84 31.95
C SER A 164 9.82 29.86 31.86
N ARG A 165 11.03 29.45 31.43
CA ARG A 165 12.13 30.38 31.16
C ARG A 165 11.84 31.27 29.94
N PHE A 166 11.23 30.72 28.89
CA PHE A 166 10.82 31.48 27.71
C PHE A 166 9.69 32.48 28.00
N ALA A 167 8.69 32.08 28.79
CA ALA A 167 7.59 32.95 29.21
C ALA A 167 8.01 34.08 30.18
N THR A 168 9.08 33.86 30.97
CA THR A 168 9.63 34.88 31.88
C THR A 168 10.49 35.91 31.12
N LEU A 169 11.11 35.52 30.00
CA LEU A 169 11.87 36.43 29.12
C LEU A 169 10.98 37.28 28.20
N SER A 170 9.71 36.92 28.01
CA SER A 170 8.79 37.62 27.11
C SER A 170 7.84 38.62 27.79
N GLY A 171 8.06 38.98 29.07
CA GLY A 171 7.40 40.13 29.71
C GLY A 171 5.86 40.16 29.67
N GLY A 172 5.20 39.01 29.50
CA GLY A 172 3.76 38.92 29.30
C GLY A 172 3.06 38.36 30.54
N SER A 173 2.52 39.25 31.37
CA SER A 173 1.63 38.87 32.46
C SER A 173 0.33 38.33 31.86
N THR A 174 0.16 37.00 31.83
CA THR A 174 -1.16 36.40 31.55
C THR A 174 -1.36 35.17 32.43
N VAL A 175 -2.25 35.36 33.40
CA VAL A 175 -2.77 34.34 34.31
C VAL A 175 -3.47 33.25 33.50
N LEU A 176 -2.80 32.11 33.30
CA LEU A 176 -3.45 30.88 32.83
C LEU A 176 -3.74 29.97 34.01
N ARG A 177 -5.00 30.07 34.42
CA ARG A 177 -5.68 29.32 35.48
C ARG A 177 -5.46 27.81 35.29
N ARG A 178 -4.83 27.15 36.27
CA ARG A 178 -4.74 25.68 36.38
C ARG A 178 -6.15 25.07 36.27
N LYS A 179 -6.36 24.17 35.31
CA LYS A 179 -7.38 23.12 35.36
C LYS A 179 -6.75 21.76 35.01
N ASN A 180 -5.93 21.27 35.94
CA ASN A 180 -5.67 19.84 36.04
C ASN A 180 -6.82 19.23 36.83
N ALA A 181 -7.72 18.53 36.15
CA ALA A 181 -8.68 17.64 36.78
C ALA A 181 -8.64 16.30 36.05
N TRP A 182 -7.61 15.52 36.34
CA TRP A 182 -7.65 14.08 36.15
C TRP A 182 -8.51 13.51 37.28
N ARG A 183 -9.73 13.07 36.96
CA ARG A 183 -10.48 12.12 37.79
C ARG A 183 -10.72 10.87 36.97
N ALA A 184 -10.06 9.79 37.41
CA ALA A 184 -10.45 8.43 37.09
C ALA A 184 -11.89 8.19 37.61
N GLY A 185 -12.74 7.65 36.76
CA GLY A 185 -14.12 7.33 37.09
C GLY A 185 -14.82 6.77 35.87
N GLY A 186 -14.85 5.44 35.78
CA GLY A 186 -15.47 4.72 34.67
C GLY A 186 -16.93 5.13 34.48
N ARG A 187 -17.31 5.37 33.22
CA ARG A 187 -18.68 5.23 32.71
C ARG A 187 -18.63 5.15 31.18
N ARG A 188 -19.03 3.97 30.68
CA ARG A 188 -19.55 3.60 29.35
C ARG A 188 -19.83 4.80 28.40
N TRP A 189 -19.06 4.90 27.32
CA TRP A 189 -19.37 5.82 26.21
C TRP A 189 -20.48 5.22 25.32
N ARG A 190 -21.71 5.72 25.47
CA ARG A 190 -22.73 5.60 24.42
C ARG A 190 -22.34 6.54 23.28
N ARG A 191 -22.27 6.03 22.05
CA ARG A 191 -22.18 6.86 20.83
C ARG A 191 -23.40 7.77 20.77
N ARG A 192 -23.25 9.07 21.03
CA ARG A 192 -24.21 10.07 20.57
C ARG A 192 -23.88 10.38 19.12
N ILE A 193 -24.78 9.95 18.25
CA ILE A 193 -24.90 10.47 16.89
C ILE A 193 -25.47 11.89 17.03
N CYS A 194 -24.77 12.89 16.52
CA CYS A 194 -25.34 14.20 16.23
C CYS A 194 -25.14 14.51 14.74
N PRO A 195 -26.12 15.18 14.11
CA PRO A 195 -26.35 15.11 12.68
C PRO A 195 -25.50 16.10 11.86
N ALA A 196 -25.34 15.78 10.59
CA ALA A 196 -24.64 16.55 9.57
C ALA A 196 -25.25 17.95 9.35
N ARG A 197 -24.41 18.90 8.92
CA ARG A 197 -24.77 19.87 7.86
C ARG A 197 -23.54 20.41 7.11
N PRO A 198 -23.74 20.89 5.87
CA PRO A 198 -22.79 20.77 4.78
C PRO A 198 -22.09 22.10 4.45
N THR A 199 -20.90 22.04 3.85
CA THR A 199 -20.35 23.16 3.09
C THR A 199 -19.77 22.69 1.76
N ARG A 200 -20.32 23.28 0.69
CA ARG A 200 -19.93 23.22 -0.72
C ARG A 200 -18.60 23.97 -0.92
N PHE A 201 -17.71 23.45 -1.77
CA PHE A 201 -17.18 24.03 -3.04
C PHE A 201 -15.84 23.38 -3.47
N PRO A 202 -15.42 23.49 -4.75
CA PRO A 202 -15.46 22.39 -5.70
C PRO A 202 -14.09 21.74 -5.96
N ARG A 203 -14.14 20.53 -6.51
CA ARG A 203 -12.99 19.81 -7.06
C ARG A 203 -12.65 20.38 -8.43
N THR A 204 -11.43 20.88 -8.61
CA THR A 204 -10.79 20.96 -9.92
C THR A 204 -10.02 19.67 -10.15
N CYS A 205 -10.47 18.92 -11.17
CA CYS A 205 -9.74 17.84 -11.81
C CYS A 205 -8.38 18.36 -12.30
N GLN A 206 -7.29 17.71 -11.89
CA GLN A 206 -6.06 17.66 -12.68
C GLN A 206 -5.69 16.19 -12.85
N THR A 207 -6.08 15.67 -14.02
CA THR A 207 -5.58 14.43 -14.61
C THR A 207 -4.15 14.71 -15.09
N ILE A 208 -3.17 14.02 -14.53
CA ILE A 208 -1.85 13.86 -15.15
C ILE A 208 -1.84 12.46 -15.75
N CYS A 209 -1.96 12.38 -17.07
CA CYS A 209 -1.64 11.18 -17.84
C CYS A 209 -0.12 11.07 -17.95
N VAL A 210 0.40 9.87 -17.70
CA VAL A 210 1.73 9.42 -18.16
C VAL A 210 1.49 8.39 -19.23
#